data_AF-A0A522FL95-F1
#
_entry.id   AF-A0A522FL95-F1
#
_cell.length_a   1.000
_cell.length_b   1.000
_cell.length_c   1.000
_cell.angle_alpha   90.00
_cell.angle_beta   90.00
_cell.angle_gamma   90.00
#
_symmetry.space_group_name_H-M   'P 1'
#
loop_
_entity.id
_entity.type
_entity.pdbx_description
1 polymer ?
#
loop_
_entity_poly.entity_id
_entity_poly.type
_entity_poly.pdbx_seq_one_letter_code
_entity_poly.pdbx_strand_id
1 'polypeptide(L)' 'VDKWDEFLKILDNQGGFIMAHWDGTVETEEKIKDETKATIRCIPFDSPDEDGKCVYSGKPSKRRVLFAISY' A
#
# COMPACT_ATOMS: atom_id res chain seq x y z
N VAL A 1 -3.36 6.68 -2.22
CA VAL A 1 -2.19 6.98 -3.07
C VAL A 1 -2.17 6.01 -4.22
N ASP A 2 -2.12 6.53 -5.45
CA ASP A 2 -2.27 5.75 -6.67
C ASP A 2 -0.96 5.61 -7.47
N LYS A 3 0.08 6.36 -7.09
CA LYS A 3 1.41 6.31 -7.71
C LYS A 3 2.48 5.85 -6.73
N TRP A 4 3.38 4.98 -7.19
CA TRP A 4 4.53 4.51 -6.42
C TRP A 4 5.43 5.66 -5.92
N ASP A 5 5.69 6.66 -6.76
CA ASP A 5 6.53 7.82 -6.39
C ASP A 5 5.93 8.63 -5.23
N GLU A 6 4.61 8.84 -5.22
CA GLU A 6 3.93 9.53 -4.11
C GLU A 6 3.95 8.69 -2.84
N PHE A 7 3.83 7.36 -2.97
CA PHE A 7 3.92 6.44 -1.84
C PHE A 7 5.29 6.55 -1.17
N LEU A 8 6.38 6.52 -1.95
CA LEU A 8 7.74 6.73 -1.45
C LEU A 8 7.94 8.10 -0.80
N LYS A 9 7.45 9.17 -1.44
CA LYS A 9 7.58 10.53 -0.91
C LYS A 9 6.88 10.70 0.43
N ILE A 10 5.70 10.12 0.61
CA ILE A 10 4.94 10.21 1.87
C ILE A 10 5.65 9.40 2.96
N LEU A 11 6.14 8.19 2.63
CA LEU A 11 6.92 7.38 3.56
C LEU A 11 8.17 8.12 4.07
N ASP A 12 8.88 8.79 3.17
CA ASP A 12 10.13 9.49 3.47
C ASP A 12 9.92 10.85 4.18
N ASN A 13 8.92 11.65 3.74
CA ASN A 13 8.68 12.99 4.31
C ASN A 13 7.83 12.98 5.59
N GLN A 14 6.71 12.25 5.59
CA GLN A 14 5.72 12.34 6.67
C GLN A 14 5.81 11.13 7.60
N GLY A 15 6.24 9.97 7.08
CA GLY A 15 6.15 8.71 7.80
C GLY A 15 4.69 8.39 8.20
N GLY A 16 4.53 7.33 9.00
CA GLY A 16 3.22 6.95 9.53
C GLY A 16 2.40 6.04 8.63
N PHE A 17 1.09 6.29 8.54
CA PHE A 17 0.12 5.41 7.89
C PHE A 17 -0.26 5.91 6.49
N ILE A 18 -0.18 5.04 5.50
CA ILE A 18 -0.49 5.35 4.10
C ILE A 18 -1.56 4.41 3.59
N MET A 19 -2.60 4.97 2.99
CA MET A 19 -3.68 4.21 2.38
C MET A 19 -3.42 4.05 0.88
N ALA A 20 -3.19 2.82 0.45
CA ALA A 20 -2.89 2.50 -0.94
C ALA A 20 -3.62 1.23 -1.40
N HIS A 21 -3.85 1.13 -2.71
CA HIS A 21 -4.40 -0.08 -3.30
C HIS A 21 -3.35 -1.19 -3.31
N TRP A 22 -3.77 -2.38 -2.90
CA TRP A 22 -2.96 -3.59 -2.90
C TRP A 22 -3.72 -4.72 -3.58
N ASP A 23 -3.03 -5.49 -4.43
CA ASP A 23 -3.64 -6.54 -5.23
C ASP A 23 -3.87 -7.86 -4.47
N GLY A 24 -3.49 -7.93 -3.19
CA GLY A 24 -3.71 -9.12 -2.38
C GLY A 24 -2.62 -10.19 -2.50
N THR A 25 -1.54 -9.92 -3.23
CA THR A 25 -0.44 -10.87 -3.39
C THR A 25 0.69 -10.61 -2.40
N VAL A 26 1.22 -11.71 -1.85
CA VAL A 26 2.37 -11.71 -0.95
C VAL A 26 3.62 -11.19 -1.67
N GLU A 27 3.81 -11.53 -2.94
CA GLU A 27 4.94 -11.04 -3.75
C GLU A 27 5.03 -9.50 -3.76
N THR A 28 3.88 -8.83 -3.86
CA THR A 28 3.83 -7.37 -3.87
C THR A 28 4.10 -6.81 -2.48
N GLU A 29 3.59 -7.46 -1.43
CA GLU A 29 3.89 -7.06 -0.05
C GLU A 29 5.38 -7.16 0.26
N GLU A 30 6.02 -8.27 -0.10
CA GLU A 30 7.46 -8.49 0.11
C GLU A 30 8.30 -7.45 -0.62
N LYS A 31 7.98 -7.15 -1.89
CA LYS A 31 8.69 -6.11 -2.64
C LYS A 31 8.54 -4.72 -2.03
N ILE A 32 7.32 -4.35 -1.62
CA ILE A 32 7.09 -3.08 -0.93
C ILE A 32 7.90 -3.03 0.37
N LYS A 33 7.95 -4.13 1.13
CA LYS A 33 8.72 -4.22 2.37
C LYS A 33 10.23 -4.14 2.12
N ASP A 34 10.76 -4.82 1.12
CA ASP A 34 12.20 -4.77 0.80
C ASP A 34 12.62 -3.37 0.32
N GLU A 35 11.80 -2.72 -0.51
CA GLU A 35 12.13 -1.38 -1.03
C GLU A 35 11.89 -0.26 -0.01
N THR A 36 10.88 -0.39 0.85
CA THR A 36 10.40 0.73 1.68
C THR A 36 10.32 0.46 3.18
N LYS A 37 10.49 -0.79 3.60
CA LYS A 37 10.24 -1.28 4.96
C LYS A 37 8.80 -1.12 5.45
N ALA A 38 7.89 -0.68 4.59
CA ALA A 38 6.47 -0.58 4.91
C ALA A 38 5.80 -1.96 4.85
N THR A 39 4.94 -2.23 5.82
CA THR A 39 4.11 -3.46 5.87
C THR A 39 2.64 -3.10 6.04
N ILE A 40 1.75 -4.02 5.68
CA ILE A 40 0.30 -3.86 5.85
C ILE A 40 -0.03 -3.94 7.34
N ARG A 41 -0.57 -2.86 7.91
CA ARG A 41 -0.97 -2.79 9.33
C ARG A 41 -2.43 -3.11 9.54
N CYS A 42 -3.27 -2.74 8.57
CA CYS A 42 -4.70 -2.97 8.66
C CYS A 42 -5.31 -3.10 7.26
N ILE A 43 -6.20 -4.07 7.11
CA ILE A 43 -7.07 -4.20 5.94
C ILE A 43 -8.46 -3.84 6.44
N PRO A 44 -8.97 -2.64 6.12
CA PRO A 44 -10.31 -2.24 6.55
C PRO A 44 -11.35 -3.15 5.89
N PHE A 45 -12.13 -3.85 6.71
CA PHE A 45 -13.19 -4.77 6.25
C PHE A 45 -14.48 -4.04 5.84
N ASP A 46 -14.70 -2.83 6.38
CA ASP A 46 -15.91 -2.03 6.15
C ASP A 46 -15.71 -0.94 5.07
N SER A 47 -14.54 -0.93 4.42
CA SER A 47 -14.31 0.00 3.32
C SER A 47 -15.16 -0.39 2.11
N PRO A 48 -15.75 0.59 1.40
CA PRO A 48 -16.45 0.31 0.15
C PRO A 48 -15.49 -0.37 -0.84
N ASP A 49 -15.98 -1.39 -1.55
CA ASP A 49 -15.24 -2.00 -2.64
C ASP A 49 -14.98 -0.93 -3.72
N GLU A 50 -13.74 -0.48 -3.79
CA GLU A 50 -13.28 0.52 -4.74
C GLU A 50 -12.32 -0.16 -5.71
N ASP A 51 -12.75 -0.28 -6.96
CA ASP A 51 -11.90 -0.78 -8.04
C ASP A 51 -10.80 0.25 -8.34
N GLY A 52 -9.60 -0.09 -7.92
CA GLY A 52 -8.38 0.66 -8.19
C GLY A 52 -7.29 -0.23 -8.76
N LYS A 53 -6.07 0.31 -8.80
CA LYS A 53 -4.88 -0.41 -9.24
C LYS A 53 -3.86 -0.43 -8.13
N CYS A 54 -3.22 -1.57 -7.93
CA CYS A 54 -2.16 -1.68 -6.95
C CYS A 54 -1.05 -0.67 -7.25
N VAL A 55 -0.63 0.04 -6.19
CA VAL A 55 0.38 1.10 -6.25
C VAL A 55 1.74 0.61 -6.79
N TYR A 56 2.00 -0.70 -6.65
CA TYR A 56 3.25 -1.33 -7.06
C TYR A 56 3.09 -2.19 -8.32
N SER A 57 2.21 -3.19 -8.27
CA SER A 57 2.07 -4.18 -9.34
C SER A 57 1.22 -3.71 -10.52
N GLY A 58 0.45 -2.62 -10.36
CA GLY A 58 -0.51 -2.13 -11.36
C GLY A 58 -1.71 -3.05 -11.60
N LYS A 59 -1.80 -4.18 -10.89
CA LYS A 59 -2.90 -5.15 -10.95
C LYS A 59 -4.20 -4.54 -10.38
N PRO A 60 -5.37 -5.03 -10.81
CA PRO A 60 -6.64 -4.58 -10.24
C PRO A 60 -6.70 -4.90 -8.75
N SER A 61 -7.16 -3.93 -7.96
CA SER A 61 -7.33 -4.02 -6.52
C SER A 61 -8.74 -3.59 -6.18
N LYS A 62 -9.44 -4.37 -5.35
CA LYS A 62 -10.84 -4.09 -4.99
C LYS A 62 -10.99 -3.23 -3.73
N ARG A 63 -9.89 -2.93 -3.05
CA ARG A 63 -9.90 -2.21 -1.77
C ARG A 63 -8.56 -1.57 -1.47
N ARG A 64 -8.57 -0.56 -0.62
CA ARG A 64 -7.34 0.06 -0.10
C ARG A 64 -6.94 -0.59 1.21
N VAL A 65 -5.64 -0.72 1.42
CA VAL A 65 -5.05 -1.23 2.65
C VAL A 65 -4.14 -0.18 3.27
N LEU A 66 -3.95 -0.30 4.58
CA LEU A 66 -3.15 0.62 5.37
C LEU A 66 -1.72 0.08 5.49
N PHE A 67 -0.76 0.80 4.92
CA PHE A 67 0.67 0.53 5.05
C PHE A 67 1.28 1.43 6.13
N ALA A 68 2.27 0.92 6.87
CA ALA A 68 3.14 1.76 7.70
C ALA A 68 4.52 1.14 7.84
N ILE A 69 5.52 1.97 8.13
CA ILE A 69 6.88 1.50 8.44
C ILE A 69 6.87 0.91 9.85
N SER A 70 7.37 -0.32 9.98
CA SER A 70 7.65 -0.91 11.30
C SER A 70 9.11 -0.61 11.64
N TYR A 71 9.32 0.08 12.75
CA TYR A 71 10.65 0.36 13.31
C TYR A 71 11.35 -0.91 13.79
#